data_AF-A0A9P7JKD1-F1
#
_entry.id   AF-A0A9P7JKD1-F1
#
_cell.length_a   1.000
_cell.length_b   1.000
_cell.length_c   1.000
_cell.angle_alpha   90.00
_cell.angle_beta   90.00
_cell.angle_gamma   90.00
#
_symmetry.space_group_name_H-M   'P 1'
#
loop_
_entity.id
_entity.type
_entity.pdbx_description
1 polymer ?
#
loop_
_entity_poly.entity_id
_entity_poly.type
_entity_poly.pdbx_seq_one_letter_code
_entity_poly.pdbx_strand_id
1 'polypeptide(L)'
;MISQHPVRARRKPQARQTTANGLLTPGDALLGRGRSMSASSRGSRPPSACGSQPRGNISRARSPLAAHPPLASTEIAQIAAIAPISIPCTPSSDGSLDEPITIGVRRQRVDSGVSLGCPVTLTPRSTKRLKVYANQIAEEVGVPITSLHEFIDCGGIYQMLVRIVALVLKNDGDKKLRLLANLKELLGSKDFKSALQNRLTACMLSPNITAYVTDTHPQILKFIKKHQDVFKVPALLFEDVELTALFAKVVSESLSTIRGNMKSKLTASIAKRTSITDVARSLAHGCIEVDAAHWNRLAFLRRCLRVYLLGTGNYKTVPLRTLYSPLLVPSLPKEVRQKIGPQLGIDIDEIEHNMLDGDAEEDNNDTDAFQDDIAHENAAPRNVDGDDGHDGNENVDADADHNKDDADFEADVNDAADINVDGSVVTEKDLYTAGRFWNFVDSSLAGARKAAKEQAMEDKGLAYEKAYSDILVQYLQQDLSDFPGNTKVPTLLSTNRPQWQLTIQNQLLWSHA
;
A
#
# COMPACT_ATOMS: atom_id res chain seq x y z
N MET A 1 14.03 -82.81 32.61
CA MET A 1 14.16 -82.36 34.02
C MET A 1 13.79 -80.87 34.04
N ILE A 2 12.51 -80.49 34.11
CA ILE A 2 11.70 -80.24 35.30
C ILE A 2 12.44 -79.43 36.39
N SER A 3 12.06 -78.17 36.57
CA SER A 3 11.64 -77.63 37.88
C SER A 3 10.83 -76.34 37.71
N GLN A 4 9.81 -76.18 38.56
CA GLN A 4 8.69 -75.23 38.45
C GLN A 4 8.78 -74.06 39.44
N HIS A 5 8.05 -72.97 39.10
CA HIS A 5 7.30 -72.02 39.98
C HIS A 5 8.06 -70.97 40.85
N PRO A 6 7.37 -69.90 41.37
CA PRO A 6 6.19 -69.14 40.90
C PRO A 6 6.20 -67.58 41.09
N VAL A 7 5.29 -66.91 40.38
CA VAL A 7 4.40 -65.74 40.67
C VAL A 7 4.67 -64.80 41.87
N ARG A 8 4.70 -63.47 41.64
CA ARG A 8 4.04 -62.45 42.51
C ARG A 8 3.77 -61.09 41.85
N ALA A 9 2.58 -60.55 42.11
CA ALA A 9 1.98 -59.31 41.58
C ALA A 9 2.31 -58.03 42.38
N ARG A 10 2.21 -56.85 41.74
CA ARG A 10 2.12 -55.49 42.33
C ARG A 10 1.13 -54.65 41.49
N ARG A 11 -0.03 -54.25 42.00
CA ARG A 11 -0.43 -53.10 42.84
C ARG A 11 -0.84 -51.84 42.04
N LYS A 12 -2.09 -51.41 42.27
CA LYS A 12 -2.80 -50.20 41.77
C LYS A 12 -2.32 -48.90 42.46
N PRO A 13 -2.60 -47.70 41.88
CA PRO A 13 -2.25 -46.41 42.46
C PRO A 13 -3.34 -45.85 43.40
N GLN A 14 -2.92 -45.03 44.37
CA GLN A 14 -3.78 -44.34 45.35
C GLN A 14 -3.71 -42.82 45.16
N ALA A 15 -4.88 -42.19 45.21
CA ALA A 15 -5.12 -40.76 45.13
C ALA A 15 -4.64 -40.00 46.38
N ARG A 16 -4.29 -38.72 46.21
CA ARG A 16 -3.96 -37.80 47.31
C ARG A 16 -4.93 -36.62 47.29
N GLN A 17 -5.77 -36.56 48.31
CA GLN A 17 -6.47 -35.34 48.75
C GLN A 17 -5.56 -34.57 49.70
N THR A 18 -5.69 -33.24 49.75
CA THR A 18 -5.09 -32.44 50.82
C THR A 18 -6.03 -31.30 51.20
N THR A 19 -6.46 -31.33 52.45
CA THR A 19 -7.31 -30.36 53.15
C THR A 19 -6.46 -29.38 53.97
N ALA A 20 -6.71 -28.09 53.74
CA ALA A 20 -7.11 -27.03 54.69
C ALA A 20 -6.39 -26.73 56.02
N ASN A 21 -6.43 -25.42 56.32
CA ASN A 21 -6.33 -24.67 57.60
C ASN A 21 -4.92 -24.19 58.02
N GLY A 22 -4.68 -22.96 58.47
CA GLY A 22 -5.51 -21.78 58.80
C GLY A 22 -4.76 -20.84 59.76
N LEU A 23 -5.33 -19.65 60.06
CA LEU A 23 -4.99 -18.59 61.04
C LEU A 23 -4.09 -17.42 60.58
N LEU A 24 -4.60 -16.18 60.38
CA LEU A 24 -5.11 -15.10 61.31
C LEU A 24 -3.94 -14.20 61.82
N THR A 25 -3.86 -12.87 61.64
CA THR A 25 -4.75 -11.72 61.95
C THR A 25 -4.17 -10.38 61.34
N PRO A 26 -4.54 -9.11 61.73
CA PRO A 26 -5.52 -8.26 61.04
C PRO A 26 -5.04 -6.79 60.76
N GLY A 27 -5.87 -5.94 60.13
CA GLY A 27 -5.68 -4.47 60.23
C GLY A 27 -6.23 -3.58 59.10
N ASP A 28 -7.55 -3.40 59.12
CA ASP A 28 -8.35 -2.18 58.88
C ASP A 28 -8.30 -1.26 57.62
N ALA A 29 -9.54 -0.92 57.25
CA ALA A 29 -10.07 0.34 56.68
C ALA A 29 -9.93 0.57 55.16
N LEU A 30 -10.95 1.01 54.40
CA LEU A 30 -12.39 1.21 54.55
C LEU A 30 -12.89 1.78 53.19
N LEU A 31 -14.17 1.53 52.85
CA LEU A 31 -15.03 2.24 51.88
C LEU A 31 -14.93 1.89 50.38
N GLY A 32 -16.08 1.50 49.82
CA GLY A 32 -16.34 1.65 48.38
C GLY A 32 -17.34 0.69 47.76
N ARG A 33 -18.64 0.92 47.99
CA ARG A 33 -19.78 0.23 47.35
C ARG A 33 -19.70 0.19 45.81
N GLY A 34 -20.23 -0.88 45.22
CA GLY A 34 -20.64 -0.88 43.80
C GLY A 34 -20.99 -2.24 43.21
N ARG A 35 -22.05 -2.91 43.73
CA ARG A 35 -22.66 -4.06 43.04
C ARG A 35 -23.43 -3.56 41.81
N SER A 36 -23.08 -4.05 40.63
CA SER A 36 -23.98 -4.09 39.48
C SER A 36 -24.03 -5.53 38.97
N MET A 37 -25.18 -6.16 39.15
CA MET A 37 -25.54 -7.42 38.52
C MET A 37 -26.43 -7.06 37.33
N SER A 38 -25.97 -7.35 36.12
CA SER A 38 -26.81 -7.30 34.91
C SER A 38 -26.98 -8.72 34.39
N ALA A 39 -28.18 -9.24 34.65
CA ALA A 39 -28.69 -10.48 34.09
C ALA A 39 -28.90 -10.32 32.58
N SER A 40 -28.32 -11.21 31.79
CA SER A 40 -28.57 -11.30 30.35
C SER A 40 -29.83 -12.14 30.10
N SER A 41 -30.91 -11.45 29.74
CA SER A 41 -32.17 -12.02 29.31
C SER A 41 -32.03 -12.66 27.92
N ARG A 42 -32.35 -13.96 27.82
CA ARG A 42 -32.56 -14.69 26.58
C ARG A 42 -33.94 -14.33 26.02
N GLY A 43 -33.96 -13.58 24.91
CA GLY A 43 -35.17 -13.33 24.13
C GLY A 43 -35.35 -14.37 23.03
N SER A 44 -36.32 -15.26 23.22
CA SER A 44 -36.83 -16.20 22.21
C SER A 44 -37.60 -15.46 21.12
N ARG A 45 -37.32 -15.75 19.84
CA ARG A 45 -38.08 -15.28 18.67
C ARG A 45 -38.81 -16.47 18.04
N PRO A 46 -40.12 -16.36 17.71
CA PRO A 46 -40.86 -17.44 17.06
C PRO A 46 -40.67 -17.47 15.53
N PRO A 47 -40.97 -18.59 14.86
CA PRO A 47 -40.79 -18.73 13.41
C PRO A 47 -42.00 -18.17 12.64
N SER A 48 -41.73 -17.36 11.62
CA SER A 48 -42.75 -16.93 10.65
C SER A 48 -42.77 -17.85 9.44
N ALA A 49 -44.00 -18.18 9.05
CA ALA A 49 -44.39 -19.22 8.14
C ALA A 49 -44.09 -18.95 6.65
N CYS A 50 -43.96 -20.07 5.92
CA CYS A 50 -44.01 -20.18 4.47
C CYS A 50 -45.22 -19.44 3.86
N GLY A 51 -44.93 -18.64 2.84
CA GLY A 51 -45.92 -18.07 1.93
C GLY A 51 -45.42 -18.18 0.50
N SER A 52 -45.84 -19.24 -0.18
CA SER A 52 -45.64 -19.46 -1.61
C SER A 52 -46.54 -18.51 -2.40
N GLN A 53 -46.01 -17.74 -3.35
CA GLN A 53 -46.78 -17.12 -4.43
C GLN A 53 -45.94 -16.93 -5.71
N PRO A 54 -46.60 -16.85 -6.88
CA PRO A 54 -46.09 -17.40 -8.13
C PRO A 54 -45.28 -16.41 -8.97
N ARG A 55 -44.36 -16.98 -9.77
CA ARG A 55 -43.63 -16.30 -10.86
C ARG A 55 -44.61 -15.78 -11.92
N GLY A 56 -44.74 -14.45 -12.01
CA GLY A 56 -45.30 -13.76 -13.17
C GLY A 56 -44.19 -13.38 -14.15
N ASN A 57 -44.21 -13.99 -15.33
CA ASN A 57 -43.44 -13.56 -16.50
C ASN A 57 -43.96 -12.19 -16.96
N ILE A 58 -43.10 -11.17 -16.94
CA ILE A 58 -43.32 -9.94 -17.69
C ILE A 58 -42.15 -9.77 -18.65
N SER A 59 -42.43 -10.15 -19.91
CA SER A 59 -41.69 -9.72 -21.09
C SER A 59 -41.61 -8.21 -21.11
N ARG A 60 -40.41 -7.63 -21.09
CA ARG A 60 -40.22 -6.20 -21.34
C ARG A 60 -39.39 -6.00 -22.61
N ALA A 61 -40.06 -5.43 -23.59
CA ALA A 61 -39.55 -5.08 -24.90
C ALA A 61 -38.35 -4.13 -24.82
N ARG A 62 -37.39 -4.39 -25.72
CA ARG A 62 -36.35 -3.46 -26.14
C ARG A 62 -36.97 -2.18 -26.69
N SER A 63 -36.45 -1.04 -26.27
CA SER A 63 -36.52 0.25 -26.96
C SER A 63 -35.32 1.12 -26.57
N PRO A 64 -34.92 2.09 -27.41
CA PRO A 64 -33.53 2.27 -27.79
C PRO A 64 -32.82 3.40 -27.03
N LEU A 65 -31.50 3.42 -27.25
CA LEU A 65 -30.49 4.37 -26.78
C LEU A 65 -31.00 5.81 -26.65
N ALA A 66 -30.95 6.34 -25.43
CA ALA A 66 -30.82 7.77 -25.18
C ALA A 66 -29.36 8.04 -24.77
N ALA A 67 -28.71 8.92 -25.53
CA ALA A 67 -27.35 9.37 -25.28
C ALA A 67 -27.22 10.02 -23.90
N HIS A 68 -26.27 9.54 -23.09
CA HIS A 68 -25.80 10.25 -21.91
C HIS A 68 -24.86 11.39 -22.33
N PRO A 69 -24.96 12.59 -21.71
CA PRO A 69 -23.99 13.65 -21.91
C PRO A 69 -22.67 13.30 -21.17
N PRO A 70 -21.51 13.80 -21.64
CA PRO A 70 -20.25 13.52 -20.98
C PRO A 70 -20.16 14.25 -19.64
N LEU A 71 -19.73 13.52 -18.61
CA LEU A 71 -19.33 14.06 -17.32
C LEU A 71 -18.17 15.04 -17.55
N ALA A 72 -18.45 16.32 -17.30
CA ALA A 72 -17.44 17.37 -17.25
C ALA A 72 -16.40 17.01 -16.18
N SER A 73 -15.16 16.89 -16.63
CA SER A 73 -14.00 16.79 -15.75
C SER A 73 -13.83 18.12 -15.02
N THR A 74 -13.89 18.09 -13.69
CA THR A 74 -13.63 19.25 -12.85
C THR A 74 -12.16 19.61 -12.96
N GLU A 75 -11.84 20.62 -13.79
CA GLU A 75 -10.56 21.33 -13.76
C GLU A 75 -10.42 22.01 -12.39
N ILE A 76 -9.67 21.39 -11.49
CA ILE A 76 -9.05 22.08 -10.35
C ILE A 76 -7.54 22.02 -10.58
N ALA A 77 -7.07 22.83 -11.54
CA ALA A 77 -5.65 23.11 -11.73
C ALA A 77 -5.48 24.40 -12.53
N GLN A 78 -5.60 25.55 -11.88
CA GLN A 78 -4.85 26.78 -12.18
C GLN A 78 -5.27 27.89 -11.20
N ILE A 79 -4.65 27.90 -10.02
CA ILE A 79 -4.43 29.16 -9.28
C ILE A 79 -2.91 29.24 -9.12
N ALA A 80 -2.25 29.59 -10.23
CA ALA A 80 -0.85 29.97 -10.24
C ALA A 80 -0.78 31.49 -10.44
N ALA A 81 -0.19 32.17 -9.45
CA ALA A 81 0.38 33.51 -9.50
C ALA A 81 -0.44 34.63 -10.17
N ILE A 82 -1.15 35.41 -9.36
CA ILE A 82 -1.47 36.80 -9.74
C ILE A 82 -0.14 37.56 -9.76
N ALA A 83 0.44 37.71 -10.94
CA ALA A 83 1.52 38.67 -11.18
C ALA A 83 1.03 40.10 -10.86
N PRO A 84 1.88 40.99 -10.33
CA PRO A 84 1.50 42.36 -10.07
C PRO A 84 1.09 43.04 -11.38
N ILE A 85 -0.18 43.45 -11.46
CA ILE A 85 -0.72 44.25 -12.56
C ILE A 85 0.08 45.57 -12.58
N SER A 86 1.01 45.64 -13.53
CA SER A 86 1.74 46.87 -13.84
C SER A 86 0.81 47.72 -14.70
N ILE A 87 0.25 48.78 -14.09
CA ILE A 87 -0.57 49.77 -14.78
C ILE A 87 0.34 50.52 -15.77
N PRO A 88 0.03 50.57 -17.08
CA PRO A 88 0.80 51.37 -18.02
C PRO A 88 0.62 52.85 -17.70
N CYS A 89 1.70 53.53 -17.29
CA CYS A 89 1.77 54.99 -17.33
C CYS A 89 1.72 55.44 -18.79
N THR A 90 0.62 56.07 -19.18
CA THR A 90 0.54 56.84 -20.43
C THR A 90 1.30 58.16 -20.24
N PRO A 91 2.22 58.53 -21.14
CA PRO A 91 2.85 59.85 -21.12
C PRO A 91 1.84 60.90 -21.57
N SER A 92 1.63 61.93 -20.75
CA SER A 92 0.85 63.12 -21.12
C SER A 92 1.62 63.90 -22.19
N SER A 93 1.08 63.93 -23.41
CA SER A 93 1.52 64.84 -24.45
C SER A 93 0.96 66.23 -24.18
N ASP A 94 1.87 67.20 -24.14
CA ASP A 94 1.61 68.62 -24.34
C ASP A 94 0.71 68.85 -25.57
N GLY A 95 -0.23 69.78 -25.43
CA GLY A 95 -1.21 70.08 -26.48
C GLY A 95 -2.07 71.29 -26.16
N SER A 96 -1.44 72.46 -26.21
CA SER A 96 -1.95 73.76 -26.66
C SER A 96 -3.36 74.21 -26.28
N LEU A 97 -3.37 75.33 -25.55
CA LEU A 97 -4.47 76.25 -25.27
C LEU A 97 -5.04 76.86 -26.57
N ASP A 98 -6.36 77.00 -26.64
CA ASP A 98 -7.05 78.25 -26.97
C ASP A 98 -8.57 78.09 -26.75
N GLU A 99 -9.14 78.81 -25.78
CA GLU A 99 -10.49 79.42 -25.86
C GLU A 99 -10.80 80.30 -24.62
N PRO A 100 -11.74 81.26 -24.75
CA PRO A 100 -11.64 82.54 -24.06
C PRO A 100 -12.35 82.66 -22.72
N ILE A 101 -11.84 83.65 -22.00
CA ILE A 101 -12.26 84.26 -20.75
C ILE A 101 -13.77 84.56 -20.73
N THR A 102 -14.48 83.99 -19.75
CA THR A 102 -15.71 84.61 -19.22
C THR A 102 -15.56 84.86 -17.72
N ILE A 103 -15.45 86.13 -17.39
CA ILE A 103 -15.32 86.69 -16.04
C ILE A 103 -16.62 86.44 -15.28
N GLY A 104 -16.57 85.53 -14.31
CA GLY A 104 -17.63 85.30 -13.33
C GLY A 104 -17.06 85.49 -11.92
N VAL A 105 -17.14 86.71 -11.42
CA VAL A 105 -16.77 87.12 -10.05
C VAL A 105 -17.46 86.21 -9.03
N ARG A 106 -16.70 85.29 -8.42
CA ARG A 106 -17.12 84.61 -7.19
C ARG A 106 -16.25 85.06 -6.03
N ARG A 107 -16.95 85.60 -5.03
CA ARG A 107 -16.43 86.13 -3.77
C ARG A 107 -15.48 85.11 -3.12
N GLN A 108 -14.24 85.53 -2.96
CA GLN A 108 -13.22 84.88 -2.17
C GLN A 108 -13.62 85.02 -0.70
N ARG A 109 -14.20 83.96 -0.13
CA ARG A 109 -14.46 83.85 1.31
C ARG A 109 -13.15 83.43 1.96
N VAL A 110 -12.47 84.40 2.54
CA VAL A 110 -11.33 84.20 3.43
C VAL A 110 -11.91 83.76 4.77
N ASP A 111 -11.97 82.44 5.00
CA ASP A 111 -12.27 81.86 6.32
C ASP A 111 -11.08 80.99 6.73
N SER A 112 -10.12 81.68 7.35
CA SER A 112 -9.47 81.34 8.62
C SER A 112 -9.68 79.93 9.17
N GLY A 113 -8.56 79.21 9.31
CA GLY A 113 -8.49 77.94 10.02
C GLY A 113 -8.37 76.74 9.09
N VAL A 114 -7.29 76.71 8.30
CA VAL A 114 -6.77 75.47 7.71
C VAL A 114 -6.28 74.59 8.86
N SER A 115 -7.22 74.04 9.63
CA SER A 115 -7.06 72.71 10.16
C SER A 115 -6.63 71.89 8.95
N LEU A 116 -5.43 71.29 9.00
CA LEU A 116 -5.02 70.26 8.06
C LEU A 116 -6.08 69.15 8.15
N GLY A 117 -7.21 69.37 7.48
CA GLY A 117 -8.33 68.48 7.43
C GLY A 117 -7.78 67.24 6.77
N CYS A 118 -7.64 66.19 7.56
CA CYS A 118 -7.06 64.94 7.14
C CYS A 118 -7.69 64.58 5.77
N PRO A 119 -6.93 64.56 4.67
CA PRO A 119 -7.45 64.48 3.29
C PRO A 119 -8.10 63.12 2.94
N VAL A 120 -8.59 62.41 3.96
CA VAL A 120 -8.88 60.98 4.00
C VAL A 120 -10.34 60.72 4.38
N THR A 121 -11.04 61.70 4.94
CA THR A 121 -12.47 61.56 5.29
C THR A 121 -13.34 61.78 4.06
N LEU A 122 -14.21 60.82 3.76
CA LEU A 122 -15.18 60.91 2.67
C LEU A 122 -16.16 62.07 2.94
N THR A 123 -16.29 62.97 1.96
CA THR A 123 -17.34 64.00 1.99
C THR A 123 -18.72 63.35 1.88
N PRO A 124 -19.80 63.94 2.42
CA PRO A 124 -21.16 63.40 2.28
C PRO A 124 -21.58 63.16 0.83
N ARG A 125 -21.10 64.01 -0.10
CA ARG A 125 -21.35 63.86 -1.53
C ARG A 125 -20.63 62.64 -2.12
N SER A 126 -19.38 62.40 -1.74
CA SER A 126 -18.65 61.18 -2.15
C SER A 126 -19.27 59.93 -1.54
N THR A 127 -19.69 59.95 -0.28
CA THR A 127 -20.40 58.84 0.37
C THR A 127 -21.68 58.49 -0.39
N LYS A 128 -22.51 59.49 -0.73
CA LYS A 128 -23.74 59.25 -1.52
C LYS A 128 -23.44 58.66 -2.90
N ARG A 129 -22.42 59.15 -3.60
CA ARG A 129 -22.00 58.60 -4.91
C ARG A 129 -21.50 57.16 -4.78
N LEU A 130 -20.66 56.88 -3.78
CA LEU A 130 -20.19 55.52 -3.51
C LEU A 130 -21.34 54.56 -3.20
N LYS A 131 -22.36 54.99 -2.43
CA LYS A 131 -23.54 54.15 -2.15
C LYS A 131 -24.33 53.82 -3.41
N VAL A 132 -24.56 54.80 -4.29
CA VAL A 132 -25.23 54.55 -5.58
C VAL A 132 -24.45 53.54 -6.42
N TYR A 133 -23.12 53.69 -6.50
CA TYR A 133 -22.27 52.72 -7.20
C TYR A 133 -22.26 51.35 -6.52
N ALA A 134 -22.22 51.31 -5.19
CA ALA A 134 -22.27 50.07 -4.42
C ALA A 134 -23.58 49.31 -4.61
N ASN A 135 -24.71 49.99 -4.85
CA ASN A 135 -25.96 49.33 -5.21
C ASN A 135 -25.84 48.55 -6.51
N GLN A 136 -25.22 49.17 -7.52
CA GLN A 136 -24.98 48.53 -8.80
C GLN A 136 -24.06 47.31 -8.64
N ILE A 137 -22.94 47.47 -7.92
CA ILE A 137 -22.01 46.36 -7.65
C ILE A 137 -22.65 45.25 -6.80
N ALA A 138 -23.50 45.61 -5.83
CA ALA A 138 -24.24 44.65 -5.01
C ALA A 138 -25.13 43.75 -5.87
N GLU A 139 -25.83 44.34 -6.85
CA GLU A 139 -26.68 43.62 -7.79
C GLU A 139 -25.86 42.75 -8.76
N GLU A 140 -24.76 43.29 -9.31
CA GLU A 140 -23.89 42.57 -10.24
C GLU A 140 -23.19 41.36 -9.58
N VAL A 141 -22.72 41.51 -8.34
CA VAL A 141 -21.93 40.48 -7.63
C VAL A 141 -22.79 39.61 -6.69
N GLY A 142 -24.04 40.02 -6.42
CA GLY A 142 -24.94 39.31 -5.51
C GLY A 142 -24.59 39.44 -4.03
N VAL A 143 -24.03 40.59 -3.62
CA VAL A 143 -23.61 40.84 -2.22
C VAL A 143 -24.68 41.70 -1.52
N PRO A 144 -24.96 41.50 -0.22
CA PRO A 144 -25.91 42.34 0.51
C PRO A 144 -25.54 43.82 0.46
N ILE A 145 -26.42 44.63 -0.12
CA ILE A 145 -26.29 46.09 -0.27
C ILE A 145 -26.04 46.80 1.08
N THR A 146 -26.64 46.28 2.15
CA THR A 146 -26.52 46.80 3.51
C THR A 146 -25.08 46.70 4.03
N SER A 147 -24.38 45.61 3.74
CA SER A 147 -22.98 45.40 4.16
C SER A 147 -22.02 46.36 3.44
N LEU A 148 -22.27 46.67 2.17
CA LEU A 148 -21.48 47.67 1.44
C LEU A 148 -21.76 49.09 1.94
N HIS A 149 -23.01 49.40 2.28
CA HIS A 149 -23.37 50.68 2.89
C HIS A 149 -22.69 50.88 4.25
N GLU A 150 -22.74 49.89 5.13
CA GLU A 150 -22.05 49.93 6.43
C GLU A 150 -20.53 50.11 6.27
N PHE A 151 -19.94 49.51 5.24
CA PHE A 151 -18.53 49.65 4.91
C PHE A 151 -18.18 51.08 4.45
N ILE A 152 -19.01 51.68 3.60
CA ILE A 152 -18.87 53.07 3.14
C ILE A 152 -19.08 54.08 4.28
N ASP A 153 -20.02 53.78 5.18
CA ASP A 153 -20.36 54.64 6.33
C ASP A 153 -19.25 54.69 7.39
N CYS A 154 -18.24 53.83 7.32
CA CYS A 154 -17.02 53.95 8.14
C CYS A 154 -16.24 55.24 7.84
N GLY A 155 -16.50 55.91 6.70
CA GLY A 155 -16.17 57.32 6.48
C GLY A 155 -14.70 57.65 6.18
N GLY A 156 -13.75 56.75 6.47
CA GLY A 156 -12.32 56.94 6.19
C GLY A 156 -11.76 55.95 5.18
N ILE A 157 -11.12 56.45 4.12
CA ILE A 157 -10.53 55.59 3.06
C ILE A 157 -9.51 54.60 3.64
N TYR A 158 -8.63 55.03 4.56
CA TYR A 158 -7.66 54.12 5.19
C TYR A 158 -8.32 53.06 6.07
N GLN A 159 -9.41 53.39 6.76
CA GLN A 159 -10.14 52.42 7.58
C GLN A 159 -10.81 51.36 6.69
N MET A 160 -11.37 51.79 5.55
CA MET A 160 -11.90 50.91 4.53
C MET A 160 -10.82 49.97 3.97
N LEU A 161 -9.64 50.48 3.61
CA LEU A 161 -8.52 49.67 3.12
C LEU A 161 -8.04 48.65 4.15
N VAL A 162 -7.84 49.06 5.41
CA VAL A 162 -7.44 48.16 6.50
C VAL A 162 -8.50 47.07 6.71
N ARG A 163 -9.80 47.43 6.67
CA ARG A 163 -10.88 46.46 6.81
C ARG A 163 -10.96 45.50 5.61
N ILE A 164 -10.71 45.95 4.38
CA ILE A 164 -10.60 45.07 3.21
C ILE A 164 -9.44 44.09 3.40
N VAL A 165 -8.24 44.59 3.72
CA VAL A 165 -7.07 43.73 3.94
C VAL A 165 -7.34 42.70 5.05
N ALA A 166 -7.94 43.13 6.16
CA ALA A 166 -8.31 42.23 7.25
C ALA A 166 -9.33 41.16 6.81
N LEU A 167 -10.34 41.52 6.01
CA LEU A 167 -11.33 40.57 5.49
C LEU A 167 -10.72 39.60 4.47
N VAL A 168 -9.81 40.06 3.61
CA VAL A 168 -9.07 39.21 2.66
C VAL A 168 -8.21 38.21 3.42
N LEU A 169 -7.42 38.67 4.39
CA LEU A 169 -6.60 37.80 5.25
C LEU A 169 -7.45 36.77 6.01
N LYS A 170 -8.61 37.18 6.54
CA LYS A 170 -9.54 36.27 7.20
C LYS A 170 -10.11 35.23 6.22
N ASN A 171 -10.58 35.66 5.05
CA ASN A 171 -11.15 34.77 4.04
C ASN A 171 -10.11 33.76 3.54
N ASP A 172 -8.87 34.19 3.34
CA ASP A 172 -7.78 33.30 2.95
C ASP A 172 -7.43 32.31 4.06
N GLY A 173 -7.46 32.74 5.32
CA GLY A 173 -7.37 31.86 6.48
C GLY A 173 -8.49 30.82 6.52
N ASP A 174 -9.74 31.24 6.37
CA ASP A 174 -10.92 30.37 6.38
C ASP A 174 -10.89 29.36 5.22
N LYS A 175 -10.49 29.80 4.02
CA LYS A 175 -10.30 28.92 2.86
C LYS A 175 -9.21 27.89 3.13
N LYS A 176 -8.07 28.30 3.68
CA LYS A 176 -6.97 27.38 4.04
C LYS A 176 -7.44 26.37 5.09
N LEU A 177 -8.17 26.79 6.12
CA LEU A 177 -8.72 25.90 7.14
C LEU A 177 -9.70 24.87 6.56
N ARG A 178 -10.62 25.30 5.68
CA ARG A 178 -11.54 24.38 4.98
C ARG A 178 -10.81 23.38 4.10
N LEU A 179 -9.81 23.85 3.35
CA LEU A 179 -8.96 22.99 2.53
C LEU A 179 -8.23 21.94 3.37
N LEU A 180 -7.60 22.35 4.49
CA LEU A 180 -6.93 21.44 5.41
C LEU A 180 -7.91 20.41 6.00
N ALA A 181 -9.13 20.83 6.36
CA ALA A 181 -10.17 19.92 6.86
C ALA A 181 -10.55 18.88 5.79
N ASN A 182 -10.77 19.30 4.54
CA ASN A 182 -11.09 18.41 3.43
C ASN A 182 -9.95 17.41 3.15
N LEU A 183 -8.68 17.84 3.26
CA LEU A 183 -7.53 16.95 3.11
C LEU A 183 -7.41 15.94 4.27
N LYS A 184 -7.71 16.36 5.51
CA LYS A 184 -7.81 15.43 6.66
C LYS A 184 -8.93 14.40 6.45
N GLU A 185 -10.08 14.83 5.93
CA GLU A 185 -11.19 13.94 5.58
C GLU A 185 -10.81 12.95 4.47
N LEU A 186 -10.16 13.41 3.40
CA LEU A 186 -9.66 12.57 2.32
C LEU A 186 -8.72 11.47 2.85
N LEU A 187 -7.78 11.82 3.73
CA LEU A 187 -6.87 10.86 4.38
C LEU A 187 -7.59 9.85 5.28
N GLY A 188 -8.73 10.23 5.85
CA GLY A 188 -9.60 9.36 6.62
C GLY A 188 -10.48 8.45 5.76
N SER A 189 -10.70 8.81 4.49
CA SER A 189 -11.65 8.11 3.62
C SER A 189 -11.19 6.69 3.28
N LYS A 190 -12.16 5.76 3.27
CA LYS A 190 -11.91 4.33 2.98
C LYS A 190 -11.43 4.13 1.55
N ASP A 191 -12.02 4.85 0.60
CA ASP A 191 -11.70 4.71 -0.82
C ASP A 191 -10.28 5.17 -1.14
N PHE A 192 -9.85 6.30 -0.56
CA PHE A 192 -8.47 6.75 -0.68
C PHE A 192 -7.49 5.74 -0.09
N LYS A 193 -7.74 5.25 1.13
CA LYS A 193 -6.88 4.24 1.78
C LYS A 193 -6.79 2.96 0.97
N SER A 194 -7.91 2.47 0.43
CA SER A 194 -7.92 1.27 -0.42
C SER A 194 -7.15 1.48 -1.73
N ALA A 195 -7.34 2.62 -2.40
CA ALA A 195 -6.59 2.95 -3.61
C ALA A 195 -5.08 3.08 -3.33
N LEU A 196 -4.71 3.74 -2.24
CA LEU A 196 -3.33 3.87 -1.78
C LEU A 196 -2.74 2.49 -1.45
N GLN A 197 -3.47 1.63 -0.73
CA GLN A 197 -3.04 0.29 -0.38
C GLN A 197 -2.75 -0.56 -1.64
N ASN A 198 -3.58 -0.48 -2.68
CA ASN A 198 -3.34 -1.18 -3.94
C ASN A 198 -2.01 -0.76 -4.60
N ARG A 199 -1.72 0.55 -4.60
CA ARG A 199 -0.44 1.09 -5.12
C ARG A 199 0.75 0.70 -4.24
N LEU A 200 0.58 0.69 -2.93
CA LEU A 200 1.61 0.26 -1.98
C LEU A 200 1.87 -1.25 -2.10
N THR A 201 0.85 -2.08 -2.35
CA THR A 201 1.05 -3.51 -2.65
C THR A 201 1.92 -3.69 -3.88
N ALA A 202 1.72 -2.87 -4.93
CA ALA A 202 2.59 -2.89 -6.10
C ALA A 202 4.03 -2.51 -5.78
N CYS A 203 4.24 -1.56 -4.85
CA CYS A 203 5.58 -1.23 -4.37
C CYS A 203 6.24 -2.41 -3.63
N MET A 204 5.48 -3.09 -2.76
CA MET A 204 5.98 -4.22 -1.95
C MET A 204 6.22 -5.51 -2.75
N LEU A 205 5.53 -5.65 -3.89
CA LEU A 205 5.73 -6.75 -4.84
C LEU A 205 6.73 -6.39 -5.95
N SER A 206 7.19 -5.15 -6.03
CA SER A 206 8.15 -4.72 -7.04
C SER A 206 9.44 -5.54 -6.92
N PRO A 207 9.99 -6.08 -8.03
CA PRO A 207 11.25 -6.82 -7.99
C PRO A 207 12.43 -5.96 -7.53
N ASN A 208 12.31 -4.63 -7.67
CA ASN A 208 13.35 -3.66 -7.37
C ASN A 208 13.38 -3.21 -5.90
N ILE A 209 12.46 -3.70 -5.07
CA ILE A 209 12.46 -3.33 -3.65
C ILE A 209 13.66 -3.96 -2.93
N THR A 210 14.40 -3.15 -2.17
CA THR A 210 15.65 -3.62 -1.55
C THR A 210 15.56 -4.05 -0.11
N ALA A 211 14.45 -3.75 0.56
CA ALA A 211 14.13 -4.24 1.89
C ALA A 211 12.59 -4.16 2.12
N TYR A 212 12.09 -4.80 3.17
CA TYR A 212 10.71 -4.83 3.60
C TYR A 212 10.50 -4.15 4.95
N VAL A 213 11.57 -3.95 5.74
CA VAL A 213 11.54 -3.22 7.00
C VAL A 213 12.45 -2.00 6.93
N THR A 214 13.74 -2.25 6.65
CA THR A 214 14.79 -1.24 6.79
C THR A 214 14.66 -0.19 5.69
N ASP A 215 14.48 1.07 6.08
CA ASP A 215 14.30 2.23 5.18
C ASP A 215 13.12 2.15 4.19
N THR A 216 12.28 1.12 4.25
CA THR A 216 11.16 0.93 3.31
C THR A 216 10.17 2.11 3.38
N HIS A 217 9.77 2.51 4.59
CA HIS A 217 8.81 3.60 4.79
C HIS A 217 9.32 4.97 4.27
N PRO A 218 10.52 5.47 4.68
CA PRO A 218 11.01 6.75 4.17
C PRO A 218 11.28 6.74 2.66
N GLN A 219 11.77 5.63 2.09
CA GLN A 219 12.00 5.53 0.63
C GLN A 219 10.68 5.55 -0.16
N ILE A 220 9.65 4.82 0.31
CA ILE A 220 8.33 4.85 -0.31
C ILE A 220 7.70 6.24 -0.18
N LEU A 221 7.80 6.92 0.97
CA LEU A 221 7.29 8.29 1.11
C LEU A 221 8.00 9.27 0.17
N LYS A 222 9.33 9.16 0.05
CA LYS A 222 10.11 9.96 -0.91
C LYS A 222 9.64 9.71 -2.35
N PHE A 223 9.38 8.44 -2.69
CA PHE A 223 8.88 8.06 -4.00
C PHE A 223 7.47 8.62 -4.27
N ILE A 224 6.54 8.49 -3.33
CA ILE A 224 5.17 9.05 -3.45
C ILE A 224 5.22 10.56 -3.63
N LYS A 225 6.04 11.27 -2.85
CA LYS A 225 6.19 12.73 -2.96
C LYS A 225 6.67 13.18 -4.34
N LYS A 226 7.49 12.35 -5.01
CA LYS A 226 7.99 12.59 -6.37
C LYS A 226 6.95 12.22 -7.44
N HIS A 227 6.12 11.21 -7.19
CA HIS A 227 5.17 10.65 -8.15
C HIS A 227 3.72 10.73 -7.66
N GLN A 228 3.28 11.93 -7.29
CA GLN A 228 2.00 12.14 -6.59
C GLN A 228 0.80 11.72 -7.44
N ASP A 229 0.90 11.85 -8.76
CA ASP A 229 -0.09 11.45 -9.76
C ASP A 229 -0.34 9.95 -9.77
N VAL A 230 0.71 9.13 -9.63
CA VAL A 230 0.64 7.66 -9.56
C VAL A 230 -0.23 7.20 -8.38
N PHE A 231 -0.13 7.91 -7.26
CA PHE A 231 -0.84 7.61 -6.01
C PHE A 231 -2.10 8.46 -5.81
N LYS A 232 -2.42 9.38 -6.74
CA LYS A 232 -3.53 10.32 -6.65
C LYS A 232 -3.51 11.15 -5.34
N VAL A 233 -2.33 11.59 -4.92
CA VAL A 233 -2.13 12.37 -3.70
C VAL A 233 -2.10 13.87 -4.06
N PRO A 234 -2.94 14.73 -3.46
CA PRO A 234 -2.86 16.17 -3.71
C PRO A 234 -1.54 16.79 -3.22
N ALA A 235 -0.90 17.64 -4.04
CA ALA A 235 0.38 18.28 -3.69
C ALA A 235 0.34 19.11 -2.40
N LEU A 236 -0.79 19.77 -2.16
CA LEU A 236 -1.04 20.61 -0.97
C LEU A 236 -0.89 19.83 0.35
N LEU A 237 -1.01 18.49 0.30
CA LEU A 237 -0.78 17.64 1.46
C LEU A 237 0.66 17.72 1.98
N PHE A 238 1.63 17.94 1.08
CA PHE A 238 3.06 17.98 1.42
C PHE A 238 3.57 19.37 1.81
N GLU A 239 2.73 20.40 1.68
CA GLU A 239 3.06 21.77 2.08
C GLU A 239 2.81 22.01 3.57
N ASP A 240 1.89 21.24 4.17
CA ASP A 240 1.55 21.30 5.59
C ASP A 240 2.22 20.16 6.36
N VAL A 241 2.92 20.51 7.45
CA VAL A 241 3.71 19.56 8.25
C VAL A 241 2.82 18.56 8.98
N GLU A 242 1.65 18.99 9.49
CA GLU A 242 0.72 18.10 10.18
C GLU A 242 0.09 17.09 9.21
N LEU A 243 -0.34 17.57 8.04
CA LEU A 243 -0.90 16.69 6.99
C LEU A 243 0.15 15.70 6.48
N THR A 244 1.39 16.15 6.29
CA THR A 244 2.49 15.27 5.89
C THR A 244 2.73 14.19 6.93
N ALA A 245 2.73 14.53 8.23
CA ALA A 245 2.88 13.57 9.31
C ALA A 245 1.70 12.58 9.38
N LEU A 246 0.47 13.06 9.20
CA LEU A 246 -0.73 12.21 9.18
C LEU A 246 -0.70 11.25 7.98
N PHE A 247 -0.31 11.72 6.81
CA PHE A 247 -0.16 10.88 5.63
C PHE A 247 0.95 9.85 5.78
N ALA A 248 2.10 10.25 6.33
CA ALA A 248 3.19 9.34 6.65
C ALA A 248 2.73 8.21 7.58
N LYS A 249 1.90 8.52 8.57
CA LYS A 249 1.28 7.53 9.45
C LYS A 249 0.36 6.58 8.68
N VAL A 250 -0.52 7.08 7.81
CA VAL A 250 -1.40 6.24 6.97
C VAL A 250 -0.59 5.30 6.07
N VAL A 251 0.49 5.78 5.46
CA VAL A 251 1.40 4.94 4.65
C VAL A 251 2.04 3.86 5.51
N SER A 252 2.55 4.20 6.71
CA SER A 252 3.15 3.23 7.64
C SER A 252 2.17 2.13 8.05
N GLU A 253 0.95 2.51 8.44
CA GLU A 253 -0.12 1.57 8.79
C GLU A 253 -0.44 0.64 7.62
N SER A 254 -0.59 1.21 6.42
CA SER A 254 -0.89 0.45 5.19
C SER A 254 0.21 -0.55 4.84
N LEU A 255 1.48 -0.15 4.95
CA LEU A 255 2.63 -1.05 4.73
C LEU A 255 2.65 -2.20 5.74
N SER A 256 2.31 -1.92 7.00
CA SER A 256 2.17 -2.96 8.03
C SER A 256 1.07 -3.96 7.67
N THR A 257 -0.11 -3.47 7.26
CA THR A 257 -1.22 -4.32 6.81
C THR A 257 -0.86 -5.16 5.60
N ILE A 258 -0.19 -4.58 4.60
CA ILE A 258 0.24 -5.30 3.39
C ILE A 258 1.20 -6.43 3.74
N ARG A 259 2.20 -6.16 4.59
CA ARG A 259 3.13 -7.17 5.09
C ARG A 259 2.40 -8.29 5.84
N GLY A 260 1.53 -7.97 6.78
CA GLY A 260 0.70 -8.98 7.47
C GLY A 260 -0.10 -9.86 6.49
N ASN A 261 -0.73 -9.24 5.48
CA ASN A 261 -1.48 -9.96 4.44
C ASN A 261 -0.56 -10.88 3.59
N MET A 262 0.60 -10.39 3.14
CA MET A 262 1.57 -11.18 2.39
C MET A 262 2.03 -12.41 3.18
N LYS A 263 2.40 -12.24 4.45
CA LYS A 263 2.81 -13.34 5.34
C LYS A 263 1.69 -14.35 5.57
N SER A 264 0.47 -13.87 5.80
CA SER A 264 -0.72 -14.72 5.98
C SER A 264 -1.02 -15.56 4.72
N LYS A 265 -1.09 -14.92 3.54
CA LYS A 265 -1.33 -15.61 2.26
C LYS A 265 -0.23 -16.60 1.91
N LEU A 266 1.04 -16.25 2.15
CA LEU A 266 2.16 -17.17 1.96
C LEU A 266 2.06 -18.38 2.91
N THR A 267 1.74 -18.15 4.18
CA THR A 267 1.54 -19.24 5.17
C THR A 267 0.43 -20.18 4.74
N ALA A 268 -0.73 -19.63 4.37
CA ALA A 268 -1.86 -20.41 3.86
C ALA A 268 -1.49 -21.20 2.59
N SER A 269 -0.69 -20.59 1.71
CA SER A 269 -0.25 -21.23 0.47
C SER A 269 0.66 -22.44 0.70
N ILE A 270 1.56 -22.35 1.68
CA ILE A 270 2.43 -23.48 2.06
C ILE A 270 1.58 -24.59 2.67
N ALA A 271 0.69 -24.24 3.61
CA ALA A 271 -0.19 -25.21 4.27
C ALA A 271 -1.08 -25.97 3.27
N LYS A 272 -1.63 -25.27 2.28
CA LYS A 272 -2.51 -25.82 1.24
C LYS A 272 -1.75 -26.34 0.01
N ARG A 273 -0.43 -26.19 -0.02
CA ARG A 273 0.45 -26.47 -1.18
C ARG A 273 -0.04 -25.83 -2.50
N THR A 274 -0.50 -24.58 -2.46
CA THR A 274 -0.98 -23.89 -3.66
C THR A 274 0.15 -23.36 -4.53
N SER A 275 -0.08 -23.28 -5.85
CA SER A 275 0.88 -22.71 -6.79
C SER A 275 1.29 -21.28 -6.40
N ILE A 276 2.48 -20.84 -6.80
CA ILE A 276 2.91 -19.45 -6.60
C ILE A 276 2.09 -18.46 -7.44
N THR A 277 1.61 -18.89 -8.61
CA THR A 277 0.78 -18.07 -9.50
C THR A 277 -0.55 -17.71 -8.86
N ASP A 278 -1.18 -18.65 -8.14
CA ASP A 278 -2.45 -18.39 -7.44
C ASP A 278 -2.26 -17.46 -6.25
N VAL A 279 -1.13 -17.58 -5.54
CA VAL A 279 -0.78 -16.63 -4.47
C VAL A 279 -0.55 -15.23 -5.03
N ALA A 280 0.18 -15.11 -6.13
CA ALA A 280 0.43 -13.84 -6.77
C ALA A 280 -0.88 -13.17 -7.20
N ARG A 281 -1.80 -13.93 -7.83
CA ARG A 281 -3.13 -13.44 -8.19
C ARG A 281 -3.94 -13.00 -6.98
N SER A 282 -3.92 -13.80 -5.90
CA SER A 282 -4.61 -13.48 -4.65
C SER A 282 -4.06 -12.23 -3.97
N LEU A 283 -2.75 -11.95 -4.06
CA LEU A 283 -2.14 -10.76 -3.47
C LEU A 283 -2.31 -9.52 -4.35
N ALA A 284 -2.29 -9.70 -5.66
CA ALA A 284 -2.49 -8.61 -6.61
C ALA A 284 -3.94 -8.11 -6.61
N HIS A 285 -4.93 -8.91 -6.20
CA HIS A 285 -6.35 -8.52 -6.19
C HIS A 285 -6.82 -7.87 -7.51
N GLY A 286 -6.26 -8.27 -8.65
CA GLY A 286 -6.52 -7.67 -9.97
C GLY A 286 -6.04 -6.23 -10.14
N CYS A 287 -5.37 -5.63 -9.15
CA CYS A 287 -4.86 -4.27 -9.24
C CYS A 287 -3.47 -4.19 -9.87
N ILE A 288 -2.76 -5.31 -10.03
CA ILE A 288 -1.40 -5.39 -10.59
C ILE A 288 -1.38 -6.51 -11.63
N GLU A 289 -0.83 -6.21 -12.80
CA GLU A 289 -0.49 -7.23 -13.79
C GLU A 289 0.75 -7.99 -13.32
N VAL A 290 0.56 -9.28 -13.00
CA VAL A 290 1.62 -10.13 -12.44
C VAL A 290 2.43 -10.75 -13.58
N ASP A 291 3.75 -10.72 -13.45
CA ASP A 291 4.70 -11.31 -14.39
C ASP A 291 5.71 -12.23 -13.68
N ALA A 292 6.66 -12.78 -14.45
CA ALA A 292 7.70 -13.66 -13.95
C ALA A 292 8.57 -13.02 -12.84
N ALA A 293 8.83 -11.71 -12.92
CA ALA A 293 9.63 -11.04 -11.90
C ALA A 293 8.90 -10.98 -10.55
N HIS A 294 7.57 -10.82 -10.55
CA HIS A 294 6.77 -10.91 -9.33
C HIS A 294 6.73 -12.35 -8.79
N TRP A 295 6.66 -13.36 -9.67
CA TRP A 295 6.70 -14.77 -9.24
C TRP A 295 8.04 -15.13 -8.61
N ASN A 296 9.16 -14.74 -9.23
CA ASN A 296 10.50 -14.85 -8.68
C ASN A 296 10.57 -14.25 -7.27
N ARG A 297 10.01 -13.04 -7.10
CA ARG A 297 9.99 -12.37 -5.80
C ARG A 297 9.15 -13.10 -4.75
N LEU A 298 7.97 -13.57 -5.13
CA LEU A 298 7.09 -14.30 -4.22
C LEU A 298 7.65 -15.67 -3.84
N ALA A 299 8.30 -16.37 -4.77
CA ALA A 299 9.00 -17.63 -4.49
C ALA A 299 10.14 -17.42 -3.48
N PHE A 300 10.94 -16.37 -3.66
CA PHE A 300 11.94 -15.95 -2.66
C PHE A 300 11.30 -15.71 -1.28
N LEU A 301 10.19 -14.98 -1.19
CA LEU A 301 9.50 -14.73 0.07
C LEU A 301 8.95 -16.01 0.71
N ARG A 302 8.40 -16.92 -0.10
CA ARG A 302 7.91 -18.23 0.38
C ARG A 302 9.07 -19.08 0.91
N ARG A 303 10.20 -19.11 0.21
CA ARG A 303 11.45 -19.75 0.68
C ARG A 303 11.86 -19.19 2.04
N CYS A 304 11.94 -17.86 2.17
CA CYS A 304 12.29 -17.19 3.42
C CYS A 304 11.34 -17.58 4.55
N LEU A 305 10.03 -17.60 4.30
CA LEU A 305 9.04 -17.98 5.30
C LEU A 305 9.21 -19.43 5.75
N ARG A 306 9.51 -20.36 4.84
CA ARG A 306 9.77 -21.76 5.19
C ARG A 306 11.00 -21.89 6.08
N VAL A 307 12.12 -21.27 5.71
CA VAL A 307 13.37 -21.29 6.51
C VAL A 307 13.13 -20.67 7.90
N TYR A 308 12.43 -19.55 7.96
CA TYR A 308 12.10 -18.88 9.22
C TYR A 308 11.20 -19.75 10.13
N LEU A 309 10.16 -20.39 9.59
CA LEU A 309 9.29 -21.29 10.35
C LEU A 309 10.05 -22.55 10.83
N LEU A 310 10.98 -23.06 10.03
CA LEU A 310 11.86 -24.16 10.44
C LEU A 310 12.77 -23.77 11.62
N GLY A 311 13.40 -22.60 11.56
CA GLY A 311 14.30 -22.12 12.61
C GLY A 311 13.57 -21.80 13.92
N THR A 312 12.43 -21.12 13.85
CA THR A 312 11.59 -20.83 15.03
C THR A 312 11.03 -22.11 15.68
N GLY A 313 10.88 -23.19 14.90
CA GLY A 313 10.32 -24.45 15.38
C GLY A 313 8.81 -24.41 15.63
N ASN A 314 8.11 -23.41 15.11
CA ASN A 314 6.67 -23.28 15.26
C ASN A 314 5.93 -24.02 14.13
N TYR A 315 5.70 -25.31 14.33
CA TYR A 315 5.02 -26.17 13.35
C TYR A 315 3.50 -26.26 13.56
N LYS A 316 2.92 -25.39 14.38
CA LYS A 316 1.48 -25.43 14.69
C LYS A 316 0.62 -25.04 13.49
N THR A 317 1.07 -24.05 12.72
CA THR A 317 0.34 -23.52 11.57
C THR A 317 0.61 -24.33 10.30
N VAL A 318 1.85 -24.80 10.14
CA VAL A 318 2.28 -25.60 8.99
C VAL A 318 3.09 -26.81 9.48
N PRO A 319 2.68 -28.05 9.15
CA PRO A 319 3.42 -29.25 9.55
C PRO A 319 4.86 -29.25 9.06
N LEU A 320 5.80 -29.77 9.87
CA LEU A 320 7.23 -29.85 9.55
C LEU A 320 7.50 -30.51 8.19
N ARG A 321 6.80 -31.62 7.88
CA ARG A 321 6.88 -32.33 6.59
C ARG A 321 6.50 -31.49 5.37
N THR A 322 5.67 -30.46 5.55
CA THR A 322 5.24 -29.54 4.50
C THR A 322 6.23 -28.38 4.35
N LEU A 323 6.88 -27.98 5.44
CA LEU A 323 7.89 -26.92 5.44
C LEU A 323 9.21 -27.39 4.82
N TYR A 324 9.63 -28.62 5.11
CA TYR A 324 10.91 -29.17 4.66
C TYR A 324 10.92 -29.54 3.17
N SER A 325 12.05 -29.29 2.52
CA SER A 325 12.42 -29.83 1.21
C SER A 325 13.95 -29.98 1.18
N PRO A 326 14.50 -31.05 0.56
CA PRO A 326 15.96 -31.20 0.41
C PRO A 326 16.63 -29.98 -0.24
N LEU A 327 15.92 -29.29 -1.15
CA LEU A 327 16.41 -28.10 -1.85
C LEU A 327 16.64 -26.88 -0.93
N LEU A 328 16.11 -26.92 0.30
CA LEU A 328 16.35 -25.88 1.31
C LEU A 328 17.62 -26.10 2.11
N VAL A 329 18.19 -27.32 2.12
CA VAL A 329 19.32 -27.71 2.99
C VAL A 329 20.50 -26.73 2.92
N PRO A 330 20.95 -26.26 1.74
CA PRO A 330 22.05 -25.30 1.64
C PRO A 330 21.77 -23.94 2.29
N SER A 331 20.51 -23.59 2.51
CA SER A 331 20.10 -22.33 3.15
C SER A 331 19.74 -22.47 4.62
N LEU A 332 19.80 -23.68 5.19
CA LEU A 332 19.49 -23.92 6.59
C LEU A 332 20.77 -23.78 7.43
N PRO A 333 20.76 -22.91 8.47
CA PRO A 333 21.84 -22.90 9.45
C PRO A 333 22.01 -24.27 10.09
N LYS A 334 23.25 -24.60 10.47
CA LYS A 334 23.62 -25.91 11.02
C LYS A 334 22.78 -26.26 12.25
N GLU A 335 22.48 -25.29 13.10
CA GLU A 335 21.64 -25.47 14.30
C GLU A 335 20.21 -25.88 13.94
N VAL A 336 19.66 -25.30 12.86
CA VAL A 336 18.32 -25.64 12.37
C VAL A 336 18.32 -27.06 11.81
N ARG A 337 19.35 -27.44 11.04
CA ARG A 337 19.53 -28.80 10.51
C ARG A 337 19.57 -29.86 11.62
N GLN A 338 20.42 -29.65 12.62
CA GLN A 338 20.55 -30.53 13.80
C GLN A 338 19.23 -30.68 14.58
N LYS A 339 18.42 -29.62 14.62
CA LYS A 339 17.12 -29.62 15.30
C LYS A 339 16.04 -30.40 14.53
N ILE A 340 16.00 -30.28 13.20
CA ILE A 340 14.91 -30.84 12.38
C ILE A 340 15.20 -32.27 11.88
N GLY A 341 16.47 -32.65 11.68
CA GLY A 341 16.85 -33.99 11.21
C GLY A 341 16.26 -35.13 12.06
N PRO A 342 16.45 -35.13 13.39
CA PRO A 342 15.87 -36.15 14.27
C PRO A 342 14.33 -36.18 14.27
N GLN A 343 13.67 -35.04 14.04
CA GLN A 343 12.21 -34.96 13.99
C GLN A 343 11.63 -35.51 12.69
N LEU A 344 12.40 -35.42 11.61
CA LEU A 344 12.06 -35.97 10.30
C LEU A 344 12.52 -37.43 10.13
N GLY A 345 13.44 -37.90 10.98
CA GLY A 345 14.05 -39.22 10.86
C GLY A 345 14.97 -39.33 9.65
N ILE A 346 15.63 -38.24 9.27
CA ILE A 346 16.55 -38.16 8.12
C ILE A 346 17.91 -37.62 8.57
N ASP A 347 18.98 -38.08 7.93
CA ASP A 347 20.31 -37.49 8.05
C ASP A 347 20.44 -36.36 7.02
N ILE A 348 20.42 -35.12 7.50
CA ILE A 348 20.47 -33.93 6.64
C ILE A 348 21.88 -33.68 6.12
N ASP A 349 22.90 -34.09 6.88
CA ASP A 349 24.29 -33.88 6.49
C ASP A 349 24.66 -34.88 5.38
N GLU A 350 24.12 -36.10 5.40
CA GLU A 350 24.21 -37.05 4.29
C GLU A 350 23.55 -36.51 3.01
N ILE A 351 22.36 -35.89 3.12
CA ILE A 351 21.68 -35.27 1.97
C ILE A 351 22.52 -34.11 1.40
N GLU A 352 23.12 -33.27 2.25
CA GLU A 352 24.00 -32.18 1.80
C GLU A 352 25.22 -32.72 1.05
N HIS A 353 25.85 -33.79 1.56
CA HIS A 353 27.00 -34.41 0.92
C HIS A 353 26.65 -34.98 -0.47
N ASN A 354 25.54 -35.73 -0.56
CA ASN A 354 25.06 -36.30 -1.82
C ASN A 354 24.71 -35.24 -2.87
N MET A 355 24.30 -34.04 -2.44
CA MET A 355 24.03 -32.91 -3.35
C MET A 355 25.30 -32.22 -3.87
N LEU A 356 26.44 -32.34 -3.15
CA LEU A 356 27.71 -31.73 -3.55
C LEU A 356 28.57 -32.68 -4.39
N ASP A 357 28.46 -33.99 -4.17
CA ASP A 357 29.31 -34.99 -4.83
C ASP A 357 28.82 -35.36 -6.24
N GLY A 358 27.53 -35.15 -6.53
CA GLY A 358 26.91 -35.54 -7.81
C GLY A 358 27.48 -34.83 -9.05
N ASP A 359 28.15 -33.68 -8.88
CA ASP A 359 28.66 -32.88 -10.00
C ASP A 359 30.13 -33.21 -10.37
N ALA A 360 30.83 -34.07 -9.62
CA ALA A 360 32.27 -34.28 -9.77
C ALA A 360 32.69 -35.45 -10.67
N GLU A 361 31.77 -36.34 -11.06
CA GLU A 361 32.11 -37.64 -11.69
C GLU A 361 31.75 -37.76 -13.18
N GLU A 362 31.14 -36.76 -13.83
CA GLU A 362 30.70 -36.87 -15.25
C GLU A 362 31.73 -36.42 -16.31
N ASP A 363 32.91 -35.91 -15.93
CA ASP A 363 33.85 -35.30 -16.89
C ASP A 363 34.97 -36.22 -17.42
N ASN A 364 34.90 -37.54 -17.17
CA ASN A 364 36.00 -38.47 -17.46
C ASN A 364 35.69 -39.60 -18.46
N ASN A 365 34.58 -39.58 -19.19
CA ASN A 365 34.33 -40.57 -20.23
C ASN A 365 34.05 -39.95 -21.61
N ASP A 366 34.85 -40.38 -22.58
CA ASP A 366 34.63 -40.33 -24.03
C ASP A 366 35.02 -39.04 -24.79
N THR A 367 36.31 -38.70 -24.68
CA THR A 367 37.07 -38.31 -25.88
C THR A 367 37.67 -39.57 -26.51
N ASP A 368 36.86 -40.37 -27.21
CA ASP A 368 37.43 -41.19 -28.29
C ASP A 368 36.39 -41.54 -29.37
N ALA A 369 36.75 -41.15 -30.59
CA ALA A 369 36.31 -41.72 -31.87
C ALA A 369 34.81 -41.74 -32.23
N PHE A 370 34.31 -40.63 -32.80
CA PHE A 370 33.45 -40.75 -34.00
C PHE A 370 33.82 -39.70 -35.04
N GLN A 371 34.71 -40.15 -35.91
CA GLN A 371 34.97 -39.63 -37.23
C GLN A 371 33.87 -40.15 -38.17
N ASP A 372 33.55 -39.33 -39.17
CA ASP A 372 32.85 -39.64 -40.42
C ASP A 372 31.37 -39.24 -40.63
N ASP A 373 31.25 -38.57 -41.79
CA ASP A 373 30.12 -38.48 -42.71
C ASP A 373 29.07 -37.36 -42.55
N ILE A 374 29.53 -36.20 -43.00
CA ILE A 374 28.75 -35.17 -43.68
C ILE A 374 28.10 -35.79 -44.94
N ALA A 375 26.76 -35.88 -44.96
CA ALA A 375 26.00 -35.89 -46.21
C ALA A 375 24.68 -35.13 -46.07
N HIS A 376 24.55 -34.16 -46.99
CA HIS A 376 23.37 -33.39 -47.39
C HIS A 376 22.02 -34.12 -47.29
N GLU A 377 20.98 -33.41 -46.82
CA GLU A 377 19.73 -33.32 -47.60
C GLU A 377 18.87 -32.11 -47.20
N ASN A 378 18.61 -31.25 -48.19
CA ASN A 378 17.64 -30.17 -48.13
C ASN A 378 16.22 -30.75 -48.27
N ALA A 379 15.41 -30.71 -47.22
CA ALA A 379 13.98 -31.02 -47.30
C ALA A 379 13.14 -29.78 -46.96
N ALA A 380 12.40 -29.31 -47.96
CA ALA A 380 11.45 -28.21 -47.89
C ALA A 380 10.29 -28.49 -46.90
N PRO A 381 9.69 -27.46 -46.29
CA PRO A 381 8.50 -27.64 -45.46
C PRO A 381 7.27 -27.94 -46.33
N ARG A 382 6.67 -29.11 -46.11
CA ARG A 382 5.33 -29.43 -46.59
C ARG A 382 4.31 -28.63 -45.77
N ASN A 383 3.60 -27.72 -46.44
CA ASN A 383 2.33 -27.19 -45.97
C ASN A 383 1.32 -28.35 -45.91
N VAL A 384 0.88 -28.69 -44.70
CA VAL A 384 -0.28 -29.54 -44.47
C VAL A 384 -1.40 -28.61 -44.04
N ASP A 385 -2.25 -28.25 -45.00
CA ASP A 385 -3.57 -27.69 -44.76
C ASP A 385 -4.42 -28.77 -44.09
N GLY A 386 -4.59 -28.65 -42.78
CA GLY A 386 -5.49 -29.45 -41.96
C GLY A 386 -6.66 -28.57 -41.51
N ASP A 387 -7.64 -28.47 -42.40
CA ASP A 387 -9.01 -28.04 -42.15
C ASP A 387 -9.66 -29.04 -41.18
N ASP A 388 -9.89 -28.64 -39.94
CA ASP A 388 -10.83 -29.31 -39.04
C ASP A 388 -11.56 -28.25 -38.21
N GLY A 389 -12.72 -27.86 -38.73
CA GLY A 389 -13.72 -27.11 -38.01
C GLY A 389 -14.24 -27.91 -36.81
N HIS A 390 -14.04 -27.35 -35.61
CA HIS A 390 -14.83 -27.73 -34.46
C HIS A 390 -15.31 -26.47 -33.72
N ASP A 391 -16.53 -26.05 -34.08
CA ASP A 391 -17.34 -25.07 -33.35
C ASP A 391 -17.75 -25.66 -31.99
N GLY A 392 -16.81 -25.65 -31.04
CA GLY A 392 -17.07 -25.89 -29.63
C GLY A 392 -17.49 -24.60 -28.94
N ASN A 393 -18.76 -24.22 -29.09
CA ASN A 393 -19.39 -23.15 -28.33
C ASN A 393 -19.58 -23.58 -26.87
N GLU A 394 -18.50 -23.62 -26.10
CA GLU A 394 -18.55 -23.72 -24.64
C GLU A 394 -18.77 -22.32 -24.05
N ASN A 395 -20.04 -21.98 -23.87
CA ASN A 395 -20.46 -20.98 -22.89
C ASN A 395 -20.01 -21.47 -21.51
N VAL A 396 -18.78 -21.15 -21.13
CA VAL A 396 -18.35 -21.24 -19.74
C VAL A 396 -19.05 -20.09 -19.01
N ASP A 397 -20.20 -20.42 -18.43
CA ASP A 397 -20.84 -19.60 -17.42
C ASP A 397 -19.79 -19.27 -16.36
N ALA A 398 -19.38 -18.01 -16.35
CA ALA A 398 -18.53 -17.44 -15.33
C ALA A 398 -19.34 -17.43 -14.02
N ASP A 399 -19.29 -18.55 -13.31
CA ASP A 399 -19.70 -18.63 -11.92
C ASP A 399 -18.95 -17.54 -11.17
N ALA A 400 -19.71 -16.53 -10.79
CA ALA A 400 -19.32 -15.51 -9.85
C ALA A 400 -19.06 -16.20 -8.51
N ASP A 401 -17.84 -16.69 -8.35
CA ASP A 401 -17.33 -17.26 -7.12
C ASP A 401 -17.30 -16.16 -6.06
N HIS A 402 -18.41 -16.08 -5.33
CA HIS A 402 -18.50 -15.41 -4.05
C HIS A 402 -17.54 -16.10 -3.08
N ASN A 403 -16.27 -15.70 -3.14
CA ASN A 403 -15.29 -15.90 -2.07
C ASN A 403 -15.81 -15.18 -0.81
N LYS A 404 -16.70 -15.85 -0.10
CA LYS A 404 -17.21 -15.49 1.23
C LYS A 404 -16.54 -16.30 2.33
N ASP A 405 -15.42 -16.94 2.01
CA ASP A 405 -14.53 -17.60 2.95
C ASP A 405 -13.37 -16.68 3.32
N ASP A 406 -13.70 -15.45 3.74
CA ASP A 406 -12.85 -14.71 4.67
C ASP A 406 -12.96 -15.43 6.02
N ALA A 407 -12.31 -16.59 6.11
CA ALA A 407 -12.02 -17.20 7.39
C ALA A 407 -11.30 -16.12 8.20
N ASP A 408 -11.88 -15.79 9.37
CA ASP A 408 -11.28 -15.00 10.45
C ASP A 408 -9.96 -15.64 10.89
N PHE A 409 -8.94 -15.51 10.04
CA PHE A 409 -7.57 -15.74 10.40
C PHE A 409 -7.22 -14.53 11.24
N GLU A 410 -7.48 -14.62 12.54
CA GLU A 410 -7.02 -13.72 13.59
C GLU A 410 -5.58 -13.32 13.26
N ALA A 411 -5.44 -12.16 12.61
CA ALA A 411 -4.17 -11.66 12.20
C ALA A 411 -3.41 -11.41 13.49
N ASP A 412 -2.38 -12.22 13.75
CA ASP A 412 -1.55 -12.14 14.94
C ASP A 412 -1.08 -10.68 15.10
N VAL A 413 -1.75 -9.93 15.99
CA VAL A 413 -1.64 -8.47 16.13
C VAL A 413 -0.23 -8.06 16.61
N ASN A 414 0.66 -9.03 16.83
CA ASN A 414 2.02 -8.86 17.28
C ASN A 414 3.03 -8.45 16.18
N ASP A 415 2.63 -8.32 14.91
CA ASP A 415 3.52 -7.84 13.83
C ASP A 415 3.94 -6.35 13.99
N ALA A 416 3.41 -5.62 14.99
CA ALA A 416 3.83 -4.25 15.31
C ALA A 416 5.21 -4.15 15.98
N ALA A 417 5.82 -5.27 16.41
CA ALA A 417 7.10 -5.30 17.11
C ALA A 417 8.34 -5.19 16.18
N ASP A 418 8.15 -5.06 14.86
CA ASP A 418 9.23 -5.12 13.87
C ASP A 418 10.12 -3.86 13.77
N ILE A 419 9.85 -2.80 14.55
CA ILE A 419 10.64 -1.56 14.52
C ILE A 419 11.82 -1.68 15.49
N ASN A 420 13.01 -2.03 14.97
CA ASN A 420 14.26 -1.87 15.71
C ASN A 420 14.56 -0.37 15.89
N VAL A 421 14.36 0.14 17.10
CA VAL A 421 14.67 1.54 17.46
C VAL A 421 16.16 1.71 17.82
N ASP A 422 16.89 0.62 18.07
CA ASP A 422 18.26 0.69 18.56
C ASP A 422 19.20 -0.09 17.63
N GLY A 423 20.23 0.57 17.11
CA GLY A 423 21.16 0.08 16.08
C GLY A 423 22.09 -1.04 16.54
N SER A 424 21.62 -1.91 17.42
CA SER A 424 22.34 -3.10 17.88
C SER A 424 22.58 -4.04 16.71
N VAL A 425 23.79 -4.57 16.62
CA VAL A 425 24.18 -5.59 15.64
C VAL A 425 23.32 -6.83 15.90
N VAL A 426 22.37 -7.08 15.01
CA VAL A 426 21.51 -8.27 15.07
C VAL A 426 22.39 -9.50 14.84
N THR A 427 22.51 -10.36 15.84
CA THR A 427 23.22 -11.63 15.66
C THR A 427 22.34 -12.60 14.88
N GLU A 428 22.91 -13.55 14.14
CA GLU A 428 22.13 -14.55 13.38
C GLU A 428 21.12 -15.32 14.25
N LYS A 429 21.43 -15.49 15.55
CA LYS A 429 20.53 -16.14 16.51
C LYS A 429 19.29 -15.31 16.81
N ASP A 430 19.38 -13.99 16.73
CA ASP A 430 18.27 -13.09 17.03
C ASP A 430 17.24 -13.05 15.89
N LEU A 431 17.63 -13.49 14.67
CA LEU A 431 16.76 -13.50 13.50
C LEU A 431 15.60 -14.49 13.60
N TYR A 432 15.72 -15.53 14.43
CA TYR A 432 14.68 -16.56 14.62
C TYR A 432 13.79 -16.30 15.83
N THR A 433 13.59 -15.04 16.20
CA THR A 433 12.67 -14.64 17.27
C THR A 433 11.27 -14.36 16.71
N ALA A 434 10.22 -14.68 17.48
CA ALA A 434 8.85 -14.46 17.05
C ALA A 434 8.61 -12.99 16.69
N GLY A 435 7.94 -12.74 15.57
CA GLY A 435 7.66 -11.39 15.09
C GLY A 435 8.83 -10.70 14.37
N ARG A 436 9.92 -11.40 13.99
CA ARG A 436 11.05 -10.83 13.22
C ARG A 436 11.12 -11.34 11.78
N PHE A 437 10.03 -11.86 11.23
CA PHE A 437 10.02 -12.46 9.89
C PHE A 437 10.52 -11.49 8.81
N TRP A 438 10.05 -10.24 8.81
CA TRP A 438 10.45 -9.28 7.77
C TRP A 438 11.91 -8.83 7.91
N ASN A 439 12.43 -8.78 9.14
CA ASN A 439 13.85 -8.55 9.40
C ASN A 439 14.70 -9.72 8.86
N PHE A 440 14.24 -10.97 9.02
CA PHE A 440 14.87 -12.14 8.41
C PHE A 440 14.83 -12.10 6.86
N VAL A 441 13.73 -11.63 6.27
CA VAL A 441 13.63 -11.43 4.81
C VAL A 441 14.65 -10.41 4.32
N ASP A 442 14.83 -9.28 5.02
CA ASP A 442 15.81 -8.25 4.68
C ASP A 442 17.24 -8.81 4.71
N SER A 443 17.58 -9.57 5.76
CA SER A 443 18.88 -10.24 5.87
C SER A 443 19.11 -11.25 4.73
N SER A 444 18.11 -12.10 4.45
CA SER A 444 18.19 -13.09 3.37
C SER A 444 18.35 -12.43 2.00
N LEU A 445 17.68 -11.30 1.80
CA LEU A 445 17.75 -10.52 0.58
C LEU A 445 19.12 -9.86 0.40
N ALA A 446 19.70 -9.32 1.48
CA ALA A 446 21.06 -8.82 1.48
C ALA A 446 22.07 -9.93 1.17
N GLY A 447 21.88 -11.13 1.71
CA GLY A 447 22.66 -12.33 1.40
C GLY A 447 22.60 -12.71 -0.08
N ALA A 448 21.41 -12.78 -0.67
CA ALA A 448 21.24 -13.06 -2.10
C ALA A 448 21.95 -12.03 -3.00
N ARG A 449 21.89 -10.74 -2.64
CA ARG A 449 22.65 -9.69 -3.35
C ARG A 449 24.14 -9.82 -3.19
N LYS A 450 24.62 -10.17 -1.99
CA LYS A 450 26.04 -10.40 -1.75
C LYS A 450 26.56 -11.55 -2.62
N ALA A 451 25.83 -12.67 -2.67
CA ALA A 451 26.15 -13.80 -3.53
C ALA A 451 26.16 -13.41 -5.02
N ALA A 452 25.19 -12.63 -5.48
CA ALA A 452 25.18 -12.12 -6.85
C ALA A 452 26.40 -11.23 -7.16
N LYS A 453 26.85 -10.41 -6.21
CA LYS A 453 28.07 -9.59 -6.36
C LYS A 453 29.32 -10.46 -6.47
N GLU A 454 29.40 -11.53 -5.69
CA GLU A 454 30.52 -12.49 -5.73
C GLU A 454 30.53 -13.26 -7.07
N GLN A 455 29.37 -13.63 -7.61
CA GLN A 455 29.25 -14.32 -8.91
C GLN A 455 29.57 -13.42 -10.11
N ALA A 456 29.23 -12.13 -10.06
CA ALA A 456 29.37 -11.22 -11.19
C ALA A 456 30.82 -10.91 -11.59
N MET A 457 31.82 -11.30 -10.79
CA MET A 457 33.22 -10.87 -10.91
C MET A 457 33.32 -9.31 -10.95
N GLU A 458 34.50 -8.71 -11.15
CA GLU A 458 34.67 -7.23 -11.09
C GLU A 458 33.90 -6.42 -12.16
N ASP A 459 33.11 -7.07 -13.03
CA ASP A 459 32.43 -6.40 -14.14
C ASP A 459 31.15 -5.69 -13.70
N LYS A 460 31.07 -4.38 -13.99
CA LYS A 460 30.16 -3.47 -13.28
C LYS A 460 28.76 -3.46 -13.89
N GLY A 461 27.76 -3.78 -13.06
CA GLY A 461 26.34 -3.47 -13.26
C GLY A 461 25.54 -4.59 -13.91
N LEU A 462 25.74 -4.84 -15.20
CA LEU A 462 24.90 -5.79 -15.95
C LEU A 462 25.11 -7.25 -15.51
N ALA A 463 26.35 -7.63 -15.21
CA ALA A 463 26.68 -8.96 -14.69
C ALA A 463 26.02 -9.21 -13.33
N TYR A 464 26.00 -8.20 -12.46
CA TYR A 464 25.35 -8.27 -11.15
C TYR A 464 23.83 -8.45 -11.26
N GLU A 465 23.14 -7.64 -12.07
CA GLU A 465 21.69 -7.76 -12.23
C GLU A 465 21.29 -9.11 -12.82
N LYS A 466 22.09 -9.62 -13.77
CA LYS A 466 21.90 -10.96 -14.33
C LYS A 466 22.08 -12.04 -13.25
N ALA A 467 23.21 -12.05 -12.53
CA ALA A 467 23.48 -13.03 -11.48
C ALA A 467 22.41 -13.01 -10.37
N TYR A 468 21.98 -11.81 -9.95
CA TYR A 468 20.91 -11.67 -8.98
C TYR A 468 19.56 -12.18 -9.51
N SER A 469 19.24 -11.92 -10.78
CA SER A 469 18.06 -12.48 -11.44
C SER A 469 18.12 -14.02 -11.48
N ASP A 470 19.26 -14.59 -11.84
CA ASP A 470 19.48 -16.04 -11.93
C ASP A 470 19.26 -16.72 -10.57
N ILE A 471 19.74 -16.13 -9.47
CA ILE A 471 19.46 -16.62 -8.10
C ILE A 471 17.96 -16.64 -7.81
N LEU A 472 17.22 -15.59 -8.17
CA LEU A 472 15.78 -15.54 -7.94
C LEU A 472 14.99 -16.51 -8.84
N VAL A 473 15.45 -16.72 -10.08
CA VAL A 473 14.88 -17.72 -10.99
C VAL A 473 15.09 -19.13 -10.43
N GLN A 474 16.27 -19.42 -9.88
CA GLN A 474 16.53 -20.70 -9.20
C GLN A 474 15.55 -20.90 -8.03
N TYR A 475 15.29 -19.87 -7.24
CA TYR A 475 14.28 -19.95 -6.17
C TYR A 475 12.87 -20.23 -6.71
N LEU A 476 12.50 -19.63 -7.85
CA LEU A 476 11.21 -19.93 -8.50
C LEU A 476 11.15 -21.38 -8.98
N GLN A 477 12.19 -21.88 -9.64
CA GLN A 477 12.23 -23.27 -10.14
C GLN A 477 12.06 -24.28 -8.99
N GLN A 478 12.77 -24.08 -7.88
CA GLN A 478 12.65 -24.91 -6.69
C GLN A 478 11.26 -24.78 -6.03
N ASP A 479 10.66 -23.59 -6.06
CA ASP A 479 9.30 -23.40 -5.55
C ASP A 479 8.27 -24.14 -6.41
N LEU A 480 8.41 -24.09 -7.74
CA LEU A 480 7.54 -24.81 -8.66
C LEU A 480 7.69 -26.33 -8.55
N SER A 481 8.88 -26.86 -8.21
CA SER A 481 9.04 -28.29 -7.95
C SER A 481 8.37 -28.71 -6.64
N ASP A 482 8.45 -27.88 -5.59
CA ASP A 482 7.83 -28.18 -4.29
C ASP A 482 6.30 -27.94 -4.31
N PHE A 483 5.83 -26.96 -5.08
CA PHE A 483 4.45 -26.50 -5.16
C PHE A 483 3.98 -26.36 -6.61
N PRO A 484 3.89 -27.47 -7.37
CA PRO A 484 3.54 -27.43 -8.79
C PRO A 484 2.14 -26.84 -9.05
N GLY A 485 1.26 -26.95 -8.05
CA GLY A 485 -0.15 -26.60 -8.19
C GLY A 485 -0.87 -27.53 -9.17
N ASN A 486 -2.15 -27.24 -9.39
CA ASN A 486 -2.98 -27.98 -10.35
C ASN A 486 -3.13 -27.25 -11.68
N THR A 487 -2.64 -26.02 -11.75
CA THR A 487 -2.93 -25.10 -12.85
C THR A 487 -1.79 -25.15 -13.85
N LYS A 488 -2.10 -25.52 -15.11
CA LYS A 488 -1.16 -25.27 -16.22
C LYS A 488 -0.87 -23.77 -16.22
N VAL A 489 0.41 -23.39 -16.17
CA VAL A 489 0.82 -21.98 -16.21
C VAL A 489 0.19 -21.37 -17.46
N PRO A 490 -0.72 -20.38 -17.32
CA PRO A 490 -1.32 -19.74 -18.48
C PRO A 490 -0.20 -19.18 -19.35
N THR A 491 -0.24 -19.45 -20.66
CA THR A 491 0.65 -18.78 -21.61
C THR A 491 0.59 -17.28 -21.34
N LEU A 492 1.74 -16.68 -21.03
CA LEU A 492 1.84 -15.26 -20.71
C LEU A 492 1.36 -14.44 -21.92
N LEU A 493 0.07 -14.11 -21.95
CA LEU A 493 -0.47 -13.19 -22.92
C LEU A 493 0.18 -11.82 -22.68
N SER A 494 0.40 -11.07 -23.75
CA SER A 494 0.92 -9.70 -23.67
C SER A 494 -0.01 -8.85 -22.80
N THR A 495 0.31 -8.69 -21.52
CA THR A 495 -0.53 -7.96 -20.58
C THR A 495 -0.28 -6.47 -20.74
N ASN A 496 -1.37 -5.72 -20.92
CA ASN A 496 -1.35 -4.27 -21.01
C ASN A 496 -1.13 -3.70 -19.59
N ARG A 497 0.14 -3.54 -19.20
CA ARG A 497 0.49 -2.99 -17.88
C ARG A 497 0.09 -1.52 -17.82
N PRO A 498 -0.70 -1.11 -16.81
CA PRO A 498 -1.10 0.28 -16.71
C PRO A 498 0.12 1.16 -16.39
N GLN A 499 0.15 2.38 -16.93
CA GLN A 499 1.31 3.28 -16.87
C GLN A 499 1.82 3.57 -15.44
N TRP A 500 0.90 3.64 -14.48
CA TRP A 500 1.25 3.84 -13.06
C TRP A 500 2.06 2.66 -12.50
N GLN A 501 1.79 1.42 -12.96
CA GLN A 501 2.50 0.22 -12.54
C GLN A 501 3.90 0.21 -13.14
N LEU A 502 4.03 0.54 -14.42
CA LEU A 502 5.32 0.71 -15.09
C LEU A 502 6.19 1.76 -14.38
N THR A 503 5.57 2.86 -13.92
CA THR A 503 6.27 3.90 -13.17
C THR A 503 6.82 3.36 -11.85
N ILE A 504 6.03 2.60 -11.09
CA ILE A 504 6.50 1.95 -9.85
C ILE A 504 7.63 0.96 -10.16
N GLN A 505 7.45 0.08 -11.14
CA GLN A 505 8.44 -0.94 -11.47
C GLN A 505 9.77 -0.31 -11.92
N ASN A 506 9.74 0.68 -12.81
CA ASN A 506 10.95 1.21 -13.42
C ASN A 506 11.66 2.27 -12.56
N GLN A 507 10.91 3.01 -11.72
CA GLN A 507 11.45 4.19 -11.02
C GLN A 507 11.55 4.01 -9.50
N LEU A 508 10.94 2.97 -8.91
CA LEU A 508 11.17 2.62 -7.51
C LEU A 508 12.52 1.89 -7.37
N LEU A 509 13.60 2.62 -7.64
CA LEU A 509 14.97 2.17 -7.48
C LEU A 509 15.52 2.72 -6.18
N TRP A 510 15.95 1.86 -5.27
CA TRP A 510 16.64 2.29 -4.07
C TRP A 510 18.12 2.41 -4.42
N SER A 511 18.56 3.66 -4.61
CA SER A 511 19.98 3.95 -4.69
C SER A 511 20.56 3.64 -3.31
N HIS A 512 21.27 2.52 -3.21
CA HIS A 512 22.21 2.30 -2.11
C HIS A 512 23.29 3.36 -2.30
N ALA A 513 23.20 4.44 -1.54
CA ALA A 513 24.24 5.46 -1.46
C ALA A 513 25.45 4.90 -0.70
#